data_AF-A0A8C3L290-F1
#
_entry.id   AF-A0A8C3L290-F1
#
_cell.length_a   1.000
_cell.length_b   1.000
_cell.length_c   1.000
_cell.angle_alpha   90.00
_cell.angle_beta   90.00
_cell.angle_gamma   90.00
#
_symmetry.space_group_name_H-M   'P 1'
#
loop_
_entity.id
_entity.type
_entity.pdbx_description
1 polymer ?
#
loop_
_entity_poly.entity_id
_entity_poly.type
_entity_poly.pdbx_seq_one_letter_code
_entity_poly.pdbx_strand_id
1 'polypeptide(L)'
;MMVPADGGSTWLSEPADEVDSGAERWRQLARQLRGDLSNIILMSEEDLQVLIDVPRSDLAEELAQSQAKTQVLQDTLQQVLDRREEERQSKQLLELYVEALKNEDNVLSKVAESESVPRKEMDVVDTGTSSAGTSARTALSDQIFAILKEKPAPELCLDSQTLEMVVKEDTQALAAALSWDKQKAEAVQQACDQELSKRLQQVQTLQSLRSKSRGKKALPCGDGLSSKRKK
;
A
#
# COMPACT_ATOMS: atom_id res chain seq x y z
N MET A 1 -83.45 32.29 7.80
CA MET A 1 -82.24 33.11 8.03
C MET A 1 -81.19 32.25 8.70
N MET A 2 -79.94 32.47 8.31
CA MET A 2 -78.67 31.99 8.87
C MET A 2 -78.12 30.62 8.42
N VAL A 3 -76.80 30.64 8.22
CA VAL A 3 -75.88 29.87 7.34
C VAL A 3 -74.95 29.00 8.23
N PRO A 4 -74.25 27.96 7.72
CA PRO A 4 -73.91 26.71 8.43
C PRO A 4 -72.50 26.65 9.05
N ALA A 5 -72.22 25.59 9.83
CA ALA A 5 -70.88 25.14 10.25
C ALA A 5 -70.97 23.64 10.60
N ASP A 6 -70.40 22.77 9.77
CA ASP A 6 -69.09 22.11 9.92
C ASP A 6 -69.19 20.77 10.67
N GLY A 7 -68.56 19.75 10.10
CA GLY A 7 -68.67 18.37 10.52
C GLY A 7 -68.01 17.40 9.56
N GLY A 8 -66.92 17.83 8.92
CA GLY A 8 -65.96 16.90 8.34
C GLY A 8 -65.21 16.21 9.46
N SER A 9 -65.59 14.98 9.82
CA SER A 9 -64.73 14.10 10.61
C SER A 9 -63.68 13.50 9.70
N THR A 10 -62.71 14.36 9.43
CA THR A 10 -61.34 14.13 8.99
C THR A 10 -60.79 12.84 9.57
N TRP A 11 -60.24 12.02 8.68
CA TRP A 11 -59.36 10.91 9.00
C TRP A 11 -58.23 11.48 9.86
N LEU A 12 -58.19 11.09 11.13
CA LEU A 12 -57.03 11.35 11.97
C LEU A 12 -55.93 10.40 11.49
N SER A 13 -55.19 10.85 10.47
CA SER A 13 -53.78 10.55 10.33
C SER A 13 -53.09 11.16 11.55
N GLU A 14 -52.81 10.32 12.52
CA GLU A 14 -51.88 10.64 13.60
C GLU A 14 -50.45 10.58 13.02
N PRO A 15 -49.66 11.66 13.08
CA PRO A 15 -48.24 11.62 12.81
C PRO A 15 -47.52 11.24 14.10
N ALA A 16 -47.42 9.94 14.38
CA ALA A 16 -46.69 9.44 15.55
C ALA A 16 -45.23 9.17 15.18
N ASP A 17 -44.39 10.12 15.58
CA ASP A 17 -43.04 9.95 16.15
C ASP A 17 -41.87 9.52 15.24
N GLU A 18 -41.27 10.50 14.55
CA GLU A 18 -39.93 10.39 13.94
C GLU A 18 -38.77 10.55 14.96
N VAL A 19 -39.05 10.76 16.25
CA VAL A 19 -38.00 11.04 17.27
C VAL A 19 -37.64 9.81 18.12
N ASP A 20 -38.51 8.82 18.24
CA ASP A 20 -38.22 7.58 19.00
C ASP A 20 -37.45 6.52 18.18
N SER A 21 -37.38 6.69 16.85
CA SER A 21 -36.77 5.70 15.95
C SER A 21 -35.28 5.47 16.23
N GLY A 22 -34.54 6.51 16.67
CA GLY A 22 -33.12 6.40 17.00
C GLY A 22 -32.88 5.60 18.27
N ALA A 23 -33.69 5.85 19.30
CA ALA A 23 -33.60 5.17 20.60
C ALA A 23 -34.04 3.70 20.51
N GLU A 24 -34.95 3.37 19.59
CA GLU A 24 -35.34 2.00 19.29
C GLU A 24 -34.34 1.28 18.37
N ARG A 25 -33.74 1.98 17.40
CA ARG A 25 -32.81 1.40 16.41
C ARG A 25 -31.56 0.83 17.06
N TRP A 26 -30.88 1.57 17.95
CA TRP A 26 -29.66 1.04 18.58
C TRP A 26 -29.95 -0.19 19.45
N ARG A 27 -31.12 -0.25 20.10
CA ARG A 27 -31.55 -1.43 20.88
C ARG A 27 -31.80 -2.63 19.98
N GLN A 28 -32.42 -2.44 18.82
CA GLN A 28 -32.58 -3.51 17.84
C GLN A 28 -31.23 -4.04 17.35
N LEU A 29 -30.31 -3.14 17.01
CA LEU A 29 -28.95 -3.49 16.59
C LEU A 29 -28.18 -4.22 17.70
N ALA A 30 -28.29 -3.76 18.95
CA ALA A 30 -27.70 -4.42 20.11
C ALA A 30 -28.26 -5.84 20.30
N ARG A 31 -29.58 -6.03 20.13
CA ARG A 31 -30.21 -7.36 20.21
C ARG A 31 -29.73 -8.29 19.09
N GLN A 32 -29.52 -7.76 17.89
CA GLN A 32 -28.93 -8.53 16.79
C GLN A 32 -27.49 -8.96 17.12
N LEU A 33 -26.65 -8.05 17.62
CA LEU A 33 -25.27 -8.37 18.02
C LEU A 33 -25.20 -9.33 19.20
N ARG A 34 -26.16 -9.25 20.13
CA ARG A 34 -26.29 -10.20 21.23
C ARG A 34 -26.59 -11.61 20.73
N GLY A 35 -27.36 -11.74 19.65
CA GLY A 35 -27.65 -13.02 19.00
C GLY A 35 -26.46 -13.57 18.23
N ASP A 36 -25.80 -12.72 17.43
CA ASP A 36 -24.61 -13.07 16.65
C ASP A 36 -23.70 -11.85 16.43
N LEU A 37 -22.50 -11.91 17.01
CA LEU A 37 -21.47 -10.87 16.83
C LEU A 37 -20.94 -10.80 15.39
N SER A 38 -21.13 -11.85 14.59
CA SER A 38 -20.71 -11.87 13.19
C SER A 38 -21.51 -10.88 12.34
N ASN A 39 -22.68 -10.46 12.81
CA ASN A 39 -23.53 -9.49 12.11
C ASN A 39 -22.83 -8.13 11.90
N ILE A 40 -21.78 -7.81 12.67
CA ILE A 40 -20.91 -6.63 12.46
C ILE A 40 -20.44 -6.53 11.00
N ILE A 41 -20.18 -7.67 10.33
CA ILE A 41 -19.72 -7.70 8.95
C ILE A 41 -20.79 -7.16 7.98
N LEU A 42 -22.06 -7.44 8.27
CA LEU A 42 -23.20 -7.10 7.40
C LEU A 42 -23.78 -5.72 7.72
N MET A 43 -23.49 -5.17 8.89
CA MET A 43 -23.97 -3.85 9.30
C MET A 43 -23.33 -2.73 8.48
N SER A 44 -24.14 -1.71 8.22
CA SER A 44 -23.69 -0.47 7.61
C SER A 44 -22.76 0.30 8.56
N GLU A 45 -21.94 1.20 8.01
CA GLU A 45 -21.05 2.04 8.81
C GLU A 45 -21.85 2.97 9.74
N GLU A 46 -23.00 3.44 9.28
CA GLU A 46 -23.93 4.25 10.05
C GLU A 46 -24.55 3.47 11.23
N ASP A 47 -24.92 2.20 11.02
CA ASP A 47 -25.46 1.35 12.09
C ASP A 47 -24.42 1.05 13.16
N LEU A 48 -23.15 0.84 12.76
CA LEU A 48 -22.06 0.64 13.70
C LEU A 48 -21.78 1.91 14.51
N GLN A 49 -21.83 3.08 13.85
CA GLN A 49 -21.65 4.37 14.52
C GLN A 49 -22.71 4.61 15.60
N VAL A 50 -23.98 4.31 15.30
CA VAL A 50 -25.09 4.42 16.26
C VAL A 50 -24.84 3.57 17.52
N LEU A 51 -24.18 2.41 17.42
CA LEU A 51 -23.85 1.58 18.58
C LEU A 51 -22.65 2.09 19.39
N ILE A 52 -21.73 2.79 18.75
CA ILE A 52 -20.55 3.38 19.40
C ILE A 52 -20.97 4.63 20.19
N ASP A 53 -21.88 5.43 19.64
CA ASP A 53 -22.33 6.69 20.25
C ASP A 53 -23.21 6.49 21.50
N VAL A 54 -23.73 5.27 21.73
CA VAL A 54 -24.56 4.93 22.89
C VAL A 54 -23.70 4.78 24.16
N PRO A 55 -24.19 5.26 25.33
CA PRO A 55 -23.52 5.03 26.60
C PRO A 55 -23.26 3.54 26.88
N ARG A 56 -22.04 3.24 27.31
CA ARG A 56 -21.58 1.87 27.63
C ARG A 56 -22.47 1.14 28.62
N SER A 57 -23.05 1.86 29.58
CA SER A 57 -23.98 1.32 30.58
C SER A 57 -25.21 0.71 29.91
N ASP A 58 -25.82 1.47 29.02
CA ASP A 58 -27.11 1.15 28.41
C ASP A 58 -26.92 0.05 27.36
N LEU A 59 -25.81 0.09 26.64
CA LEU A 59 -25.42 -0.97 25.71
C LEU A 59 -25.08 -2.27 26.44
N ALA A 60 -24.44 -2.20 27.62
CA ALA A 60 -24.13 -3.39 28.42
C ALA A 60 -25.40 -4.06 28.97
N GLU A 61 -26.40 -3.27 29.35
CA GLU A 61 -27.70 -3.76 29.79
C GLU A 61 -28.43 -4.52 28.68
N GLU A 62 -28.54 -3.94 27.48
CA GLU A 62 -29.21 -4.59 26.33
C GLU A 62 -28.45 -5.81 25.79
N LEU A 63 -27.11 -5.77 25.82
CA LEU A 63 -26.28 -6.92 25.45
C LEU A 63 -26.26 -8.02 26.53
N ALA A 64 -26.75 -7.72 27.74
CA ALA A 64 -26.64 -8.57 28.93
C ALA A 64 -25.18 -9.00 29.21
N GLN A 65 -24.24 -8.07 29.05
CA GLN A 65 -22.79 -8.29 29.23
C GLN A 65 -22.22 -7.36 30.30
N SER A 66 -21.01 -7.68 30.79
CA SER A 66 -20.32 -6.77 31.70
C SER A 66 -19.84 -5.52 30.94
N GLN A 67 -19.82 -4.38 31.63
CA GLN A 67 -19.37 -3.10 31.05
C GLN A 67 -17.96 -3.19 30.45
N ALA A 68 -17.07 -4.02 31.00
CA ALA A 68 -15.74 -4.27 30.45
C ALA A 68 -15.77 -5.03 29.11
N LYS A 69 -16.69 -5.98 28.93
CA LYS A 69 -16.86 -6.68 27.64
C LYS A 69 -17.49 -5.77 26.60
N THR A 70 -18.49 -4.99 27.00
CA THR A 70 -19.10 -3.97 26.13
C THR A 70 -18.11 -2.90 25.70
N GLN A 71 -17.17 -2.53 26.59
CA GLN A 71 -16.06 -1.64 26.24
C GLN A 71 -15.23 -2.22 25.09
N VAL A 72 -14.74 -3.45 25.27
CA VAL A 72 -13.94 -4.12 24.25
C VAL A 72 -14.71 -4.26 22.95
N LEU A 73 -16.02 -4.50 23.03
CA LEU A 73 -16.88 -4.54 21.85
C LEU A 73 -16.94 -3.19 21.15
N GLN A 74 -17.22 -2.09 21.86
CA GLN A 74 -17.23 -0.74 21.27
C GLN A 74 -15.87 -0.36 20.68
N ASP A 75 -14.77 -0.70 21.35
CA ASP A 75 -13.42 -0.50 20.82
C ASP A 75 -13.20 -1.31 19.53
N THR A 76 -13.73 -2.54 19.47
CA THR A 76 -13.66 -3.38 18.27
C THR A 76 -14.53 -2.82 17.14
N LEU A 77 -15.73 -2.31 17.44
CA LEU A 77 -16.61 -1.68 16.45
C LEU A 77 -15.94 -0.44 15.85
N GLN A 78 -15.30 0.38 16.69
CA GLN A 78 -14.52 1.54 16.24
C GLN A 78 -13.37 1.11 15.32
N GLN A 79 -12.58 0.09 15.71
CA GLN A 79 -11.50 -0.43 14.86
C GLN A 79 -12.00 -0.96 13.51
N VAL A 80 -13.20 -1.57 13.47
CA VAL A 80 -13.80 -2.02 12.22
C VAL A 80 -14.18 -0.84 11.33
N LEU A 81 -14.72 0.24 11.90
CA LEU A 81 -15.01 1.46 11.15
C LEU A 81 -13.75 2.11 10.61
N ASP A 82 -12.74 2.31 11.46
CA ASP A 82 -11.46 2.90 11.08
C ASP A 82 -10.83 2.10 9.92
N ARG A 83 -10.83 0.78 10.01
CA ARG A 83 -10.31 -0.09 8.94
C ARG A 83 -11.09 0.03 7.64
N ARG A 84 -12.42 0.14 7.69
CA ARG A 84 -13.25 0.32 6.47
C ARG A 84 -12.97 1.66 5.81
N GLU A 85 -12.78 2.71 6.60
CA GLU A 85 -12.35 4.04 6.14
C GLU A 85 -10.97 3.98 5.48
N GLU A 86 -9.98 3.35 6.13
CA GLU A 86 -8.64 3.16 5.58
C GLU A 86 -8.67 2.42 4.23
N GLU A 87 -9.47 1.35 4.12
CA GLU A 87 -9.62 0.59 2.88
C GLU A 87 -10.23 1.45 1.76
N ARG A 88 -11.17 2.34 2.08
CA ARG A 88 -11.76 3.26 1.10
C ARG A 88 -10.74 4.29 0.63
N GLN A 89 -10.01 4.90 1.57
CA GLN A 89 -8.96 5.88 1.27
C GLN A 89 -7.86 5.26 0.40
N SER A 90 -7.44 4.03 0.73
CA SER A 90 -6.45 3.28 -0.04
C SER A 90 -6.91 3.00 -1.47
N LYS A 91 -8.16 2.55 -1.66
CA LYS A 91 -8.74 2.35 -2.99
C LYS A 91 -8.79 3.63 -3.81
N GLN A 92 -9.23 4.73 -3.21
CA GLN A 92 -9.28 6.03 -3.88
C GLN A 92 -7.88 6.50 -4.31
N LEU A 93 -6.87 6.34 -3.45
CA LEU A 93 -5.49 6.68 -3.78
C LEU A 93 -4.94 5.82 -4.92
N LEU A 94 -5.21 4.52 -4.89
CA LEU A 94 -4.80 3.60 -5.96
C LEU A 94 -5.48 3.91 -7.29
N GLU A 95 -6.76 4.30 -7.26
CA GLU A 95 -7.49 4.73 -8.45
C GLU A 95 -6.84 5.97 -9.09
N LEU A 96 -6.52 6.98 -8.29
CA LEU A 96 -5.80 8.17 -8.74
C LEU A 96 -4.42 7.83 -9.31
N TYR A 97 -3.68 6.90 -8.70
CA TYR A 97 -2.40 6.44 -9.21
C TYR A 97 -2.54 5.75 -10.58
N VAL A 98 -3.51 4.86 -10.73
CA VAL A 98 -3.79 4.18 -12.00
C VAL A 98 -4.25 5.19 -13.07
N GLU A 99 -5.03 6.19 -12.70
CA GLU A 99 -5.43 7.27 -13.61
C GLU A 99 -4.22 8.11 -14.08
N ALA A 100 -3.30 8.45 -13.16
CA ALA A 100 -2.07 9.15 -13.50
C ALA A 100 -1.21 8.37 -14.51
N LEU A 101 -1.04 7.05 -14.31
CA LEU A 101 -0.31 6.19 -15.26
C LEU A 101 -0.96 6.16 -16.64
N LYS A 102 -2.29 6.01 -16.71
CA LYS A 102 -3.03 6.05 -17.99
C LYS A 102 -2.86 7.39 -18.70
N ASN A 103 -2.82 8.49 -17.95
CA ASN A 103 -2.59 9.82 -18.50
C ASN A 103 -1.16 9.97 -19.02
N GLU A 104 -0.15 9.45 -18.33
CA GLU A 104 1.23 9.40 -18.81
C GLU A 104 1.35 8.57 -20.11
N ASP A 105 0.73 7.39 -20.16
CA ASP A 105 0.71 6.54 -21.36
C ASP A 105 0.00 7.21 -22.55
N ASN A 106 -1.09 7.96 -22.30
CA ASN A 106 -1.80 8.74 -23.30
C ASN A 106 -0.93 9.89 -23.83
N VAL A 107 -0.20 10.59 -22.95
CA VAL A 107 0.74 11.64 -23.34
C VAL A 107 1.88 11.07 -24.17
N LEU A 108 2.47 9.94 -23.77
CA LEU A 108 3.52 9.25 -24.53
C LEU A 108 3.01 8.81 -25.92
N SER A 109 1.79 8.28 -26.00
CA SER A 109 1.18 7.86 -27.26
C SER A 109 0.91 9.04 -28.20
N LYS A 110 0.47 10.19 -27.66
CA LYS A 110 0.24 11.41 -28.46
C LYS A 110 1.53 12.05 -28.95
N VAL A 111 2.60 12.04 -28.14
CA VAL A 111 3.92 12.56 -28.55
C VAL A 111 4.45 11.75 -29.74
N ALA A 112 4.28 10.43 -29.73
CA ALA A 112 4.70 9.54 -30.82
C ALA A 112 3.94 9.78 -32.15
N GLU A 113 2.66 10.16 -32.13
CA GLU A 113 1.90 10.45 -33.36
C GLU A 113 2.18 11.86 -33.93
N SER A 114 2.51 12.84 -33.07
CA SER A 114 2.79 14.22 -33.50
C SER A 114 4.16 14.44 -34.18
N GLU A 115 5.05 13.45 -34.18
CA GLU A 115 6.32 13.48 -34.95
C GLU A 115 6.21 12.87 -36.37
N SER A 116 5.00 12.79 -36.95
CA SER A 116 4.78 12.22 -38.30
C SER A 116 4.37 13.25 -39.37
N VAL A 117 4.98 14.43 -39.40
CA VAL A 117 4.91 15.33 -40.58
C VAL A 117 6.09 15.03 -41.51
N PRO A 118 5.89 14.39 -42.68
CA PRO A 118 6.97 14.10 -43.60
C PRO A 118 7.20 15.32 -44.49
N ARG A 119 8.30 16.07 -44.25
CA ARG A 119 8.74 17.14 -45.14
C ARG A 119 9.82 16.62 -46.09
N LYS A 120 9.35 16.11 -47.23
CA LYS A 120 9.91 16.21 -48.59
C LYS A 120 11.43 16.02 -48.75
N GLU A 121 11.75 14.83 -49.25
CA GLU A 121 12.81 14.51 -50.24
C GLU A 121 13.87 15.59 -50.50
N MET A 122 15.09 15.31 -50.05
CA MET A 122 16.28 15.72 -50.79
C MET A 122 17.21 14.51 -50.90
N ASP A 123 17.25 14.00 -52.13
CA ASP A 123 18.32 13.19 -52.73
C ASP A 123 19.70 13.78 -52.39
N VAL A 124 20.67 12.91 -52.07
CA VAL A 124 22.10 13.00 -52.47
C VAL A 124 22.87 11.76 -51.96
N VAL A 125 23.27 10.93 -52.93
CA VAL A 125 24.58 10.29 -53.13
C VAL A 125 25.13 9.33 -52.05
N ASP A 126 25.18 8.06 -52.47
CA ASP A 126 26.06 7.00 -51.99
C ASP A 126 27.53 7.45 -52.00
N THR A 127 28.17 7.47 -50.82
CA THR A 127 29.63 7.48 -50.73
C THR A 127 30.04 6.49 -49.65
N GLY A 128 30.52 5.33 -50.09
CA GLY A 128 31.14 4.35 -49.21
C GLY A 128 32.32 4.94 -48.44
N THR A 129 32.37 4.65 -47.14
CA THR A 129 33.61 4.56 -46.40
C THR A 129 33.43 3.54 -45.29
N SER A 130 34.08 2.41 -45.51
CA SER A 130 34.44 1.43 -44.50
C SER A 130 35.14 2.14 -43.34
N SER A 131 34.51 2.16 -42.17
CA SER A 131 35.17 2.49 -40.91
C SER A 131 34.75 1.44 -39.89
N ALA A 132 35.67 0.52 -39.64
CA ALA A 132 35.62 -0.40 -38.52
C ALA A 132 35.71 0.41 -37.22
N GLY A 133 34.55 0.87 -36.73
CA GLY A 133 34.39 1.34 -35.37
C GLY A 133 33.92 0.16 -34.53
N THR A 134 34.83 -0.47 -33.80
CA THR A 134 34.51 -1.43 -32.75
C THR A 134 33.61 -0.75 -31.73
N SER A 135 32.29 -0.88 -31.91
CA SER A 135 31.32 -0.58 -30.87
C SER A 135 31.66 -1.52 -29.72
N ALA A 136 32.19 -0.97 -28.63
CA ALA A 136 32.29 -1.68 -27.37
C ALA A 136 30.86 -2.12 -27.01
N ARG A 137 30.52 -3.36 -27.34
CA ARG A 137 29.23 -3.94 -26.98
C ARG A 137 29.28 -4.15 -25.47
N THR A 138 28.71 -3.21 -24.74
CA THR A 138 28.38 -3.37 -23.33
C THR A 138 27.55 -4.63 -23.16
N ALA A 139 27.85 -5.45 -22.16
CA ALA A 139 27.19 -6.74 -21.94
C ALA A 139 25.80 -6.61 -21.28
N LEU A 140 25.39 -5.38 -20.98
CA LEU A 140 24.13 -5.05 -20.30
C LEU A 140 22.95 -5.07 -21.29
N SER A 141 21.77 -5.49 -20.81
CA SER A 141 20.54 -5.49 -21.60
C SER A 141 19.91 -4.09 -21.70
N ASP A 142 19.11 -3.87 -22.75
CA ASP A 142 18.41 -2.60 -22.97
C ASP A 142 17.52 -2.17 -21.79
N GLN A 143 16.98 -3.14 -21.05
CA GLN A 143 16.19 -2.89 -19.85
C GLN A 143 17.03 -2.24 -18.72
N ILE A 144 18.28 -2.64 -18.56
CA ILE A 144 19.19 -2.07 -17.56
C ILE A 144 19.51 -0.61 -17.94
N PHE A 145 19.73 -0.36 -19.23
CA PHE A 145 19.97 1.00 -19.72
C PHE A 145 18.77 1.92 -19.52
N ALA A 146 17.55 1.44 -19.75
CA ALA A 146 16.33 2.21 -19.48
C ALA A 146 16.23 2.59 -17.99
N ILE A 147 16.45 1.63 -17.08
CA ILE A 147 16.41 1.89 -15.63
C ILE A 147 17.46 2.91 -15.21
N LEU A 148 18.70 2.75 -15.70
CA LEU A 148 19.80 3.69 -15.40
C LEU A 148 19.48 5.10 -15.91
N LYS A 149 18.83 5.22 -17.07
CA LYS A 149 18.55 6.52 -17.71
C LYS A 149 17.33 7.24 -17.14
N GLU A 150 16.28 6.51 -16.80
CA GLU A 150 14.97 7.08 -16.47
C GLU A 150 14.76 7.31 -14.96
N LYS A 151 15.44 6.55 -14.09
CA LYS A 151 15.22 6.62 -12.65
C LYS A 151 16.22 7.55 -11.95
N PRO A 152 15.79 8.35 -10.95
CA PRO A 152 16.67 9.24 -10.21
C PRO A 152 17.63 8.52 -9.25
N ALA A 153 17.31 7.29 -8.84
CA ALA A 153 18.12 6.44 -7.96
C ALA A 153 18.14 4.98 -8.49
N PRO A 154 18.83 4.73 -9.62
CA PRO A 154 18.77 3.44 -10.29
C PRO A 154 19.34 2.28 -9.46
N GLU A 155 20.29 2.54 -8.57
CA GLU A 155 20.93 1.55 -7.68
C GLU A 155 19.93 0.83 -6.75
N LEU A 156 18.81 1.47 -6.43
CA LEU A 156 17.76 0.88 -5.59
C LEU A 156 16.79 0.00 -6.38
N CYS A 157 16.70 0.17 -7.71
CA CYS A 157 15.75 -0.53 -8.57
C CYS A 157 16.33 -1.83 -9.16
N LEU A 158 17.66 -1.97 -9.17
CA LEU A 158 18.34 -3.14 -9.71
C LEU A 158 18.45 -4.25 -8.67
N ASP A 159 18.40 -5.50 -9.11
CA ASP A 159 18.71 -6.65 -8.27
C ASP A 159 20.23 -6.79 -8.03
N SER A 160 20.63 -7.64 -7.09
CA SER A 160 22.06 -7.77 -6.73
C SER A 160 22.92 -8.30 -7.88
N GLN A 161 22.38 -9.15 -8.76
CA GLN A 161 23.11 -9.68 -9.91
C GLN A 161 23.36 -8.59 -10.96
N THR A 162 22.35 -7.76 -11.20
CA THR A 162 22.38 -6.66 -12.15
C THR A 162 23.28 -5.54 -11.66
N LEU A 163 23.23 -5.21 -10.37
CA LEU A 163 24.19 -4.30 -9.74
C LEU A 163 25.62 -4.79 -9.94
N GLU A 164 25.90 -6.08 -9.72
CA GLU A 164 27.23 -6.65 -9.93
C GLU A 164 27.69 -6.54 -11.39
N MET A 165 26.78 -6.71 -12.36
CA MET A 165 27.10 -6.50 -13.78
C MET A 165 27.43 -5.03 -14.09
N VAL A 166 26.63 -4.08 -13.58
CA VAL A 166 26.86 -2.64 -13.77
C VAL A 166 28.17 -2.19 -13.13
N VAL A 167 28.50 -2.71 -11.94
CA VAL A 167 29.75 -2.39 -11.24
C VAL A 167 30.97 -2.93 -11.99
N LYS A 168 30.86 -4.10 -12.64
CA LYS A 168 31.94 -4.72 -13.41
C LYS A 168 32.12 -4.14 -14.82
N GLU A 169 31.13 -3.42 -15.34
CA GLU A 169 31.18 -2.82 -16.66
C GLU A 169 32.24 -1.70 -16.70
N ASP A 170 32.89 -1.53 -17.85
CA ASP A 170 33.87 -0.45 -18.01
C ASP A 170 33.16 0.92 -18.01
N THR A 171 33.66 1.87 -17.21
CA THR A 171 33.04 3.19 -17.06
C THR A 171 32.98 3.97 -18.38
N GLN A 172 33.94 3.78 -19.30
CA GLN A 172 33.90 4.44 -20.61
C GLN A 172 32.87 3.79 -21.54
N ALA A 173 32.76 2.46 -21.51
CA ALA A 173 31.73 1.73 -22.24
C ALA A 173 30.32 2.10 -21.73
N LEU A 174 30.14 2.21 -20.40
CA LEU A 174 28.90 2.61 -19.76
C LEU A 174 28.51 4.05 -20.11
N ALA A 175 29.47 4.98 -20.08
CA ALA A 175 29.26 6.38 -20.47
C ALA A 175 28.85 6.50 -21.95
N ALA A 176 29.52 5.75 -22.84
CA ALA A 176 29.23 5.74 -24.27
C ALA A 176 27.83 5.18 -24.56
N ALA A 177 27.45 4.07 -23.91
CA ALA A 177 26.15 3.43 -24.10
C ALA A 177 24.99 4.28 -23.57
N LEU A 178 25.18 4.96 -22.43
CA LEU A 178 24.15 5.82 -21.83
C LEU A 178 24.12 7.24 -22.36
N SER A 179 25.02 7.59 -23.30
CA SER A 179 25.23 8.97 -23.77
C SER A 179 25.45 9.95 -22.61
N TRP A 180 26.17 9.51 -21.57
CA TRP A 180 26.50 10.29 -20.38
C TRP A 180 27.95 10.76 -20.41
N ASP A 181 28.23 11.81 -19.66
CA ASP A 181 29.61 12.17 -19.35
C ASP A 181 30.24 11.15 -18.40
N LYS A 182 31.58 11.08 -18.43
CA LYS A 182 32.33 10.12 -17.62
C LYS A 182 32.07 10.29 -16.12
N GLN A 183 31.89 11.53 -15.64
CA GLN A 183 31.68 11.79 -14.21
C GLN A 183 30.32 11.28 -13.75
N LYS A 184 29.26 11.49 -14.55
CA LYS A 184 27.93 10.98 -14.26
C LYS A 184 27.87 9.45 -14.31
N ALA A 185 28.52 8.83 -15.30
CA ALA A 185 28.61 7.37 -15.36
C ALA A 185 29.37 6.79 -14.17
N GLU A 186 30.48 7.41 -13.77
CA GLU A 186 31.26 7.03 -12.59
C GLU A 186 30.44 7.18 -11.30
N ALA A 187 29.70 8.28 -11.14
CA ALA A 187 28.86 8.51 -9.97
C ALA A 187 27.77 7.44 -9.81
N VAL A 188 27.11 7.06 -10.92
CA VAL A 188 26.10 6.00 -10.91
C VAL A 188 26.73 4.63 -10.63
N GLN A 189 27.89 4.34 -11.22
CA GLN A 189 28.62 3.10 -10.97
C GLN A 189 29.07 2.99 -9.49
N GLN A 190 29.54 4.09 -8.90
CA GLN A 190 29.88 4.17 -7.46
C GLN A 190 28.64 4.00 -6.57
N ALA A 191 27.51 4.60 -6.91
CA ALA A 191 26.26 4.42 -6.17
C ALA A 191 25.81 2.95 -6.20
N CYS A 192 25.92 2.29 -7.36
CA CYS A 192 25.63 0.87 -7.52
C CYS A 192 26.54 -0.02 -6.66
N ASP A 193 27.85 0.29 -6.59
CA ASP A 193 28.82 -0.45 -5.78
C ASP A 193 28.56 -0.30 -4.27
N GLN A 194 28.23 0.93 -3.84
CA GLN A 194 27.86 1.20 -2.44
C GLN A 194 26.61 0.44 -2.02
N GLU A 195 25.57 0.45 -2.85
CA GLU A 195 24.33 -0.26 -2.56
C GLU A 195 24.54 -1.79 -2.58
N LEU A 196 25.32 -2.32 -3.51
CA LEU A 196 25.69 -3.74 -3.55
C LEU A 196 26.43 -4.15 -2.27
N SER A 197 27.43 -3.36 -1.86
CA SER A 197 28.21 -3.58 -0.63
C SER A 197 27.32 -3.60 0.62
N LYS A 198 26.36 -2.68 0.71
CA LYS A 198 25.39 -2.61 1.80
C LYS A 198 24.50 -3.85 1.85
N ARG A 199 23.97 -4.31 0.71
CA ARG A 199 23.15 -5.53 0.63
C ARG A 199 23.95 -6.77 1.04
N LEU A 200 25.20 -6.89 0.59
CA LEU A 200 26.09 -7.99 0.99
C LEU A 200 26.37 -7.99 2.49
N GLN A 201 26.63 -6.82 3.08
CA GLN A 201 26.82 -6.68 4.53
C GLN A 201 25.57 -7.07 5.33
N GLN A 202 24.37 -6.70 4.86
CA GLN A 202 23.12 -7.11 5.48
C GLN A 202 22.95 -8.64 5.47
N VAL A 203 23.23 -9.29 4.34
CA VAL A 203 23.17 -10.75 4.25
C VAL A 203 24.20 -11.40 5.19
N GLN A 204 25.43 -10.90 5.24
CA GLN A 204 26.49 -11.43 6.11
C GLN A 204 26.16 -11.28 7.60
N THR A 205 25.60 -10.14 8.01
CA THR A 205 25.17 -9.91 9.40
C THR A 205 24.04 -10.84 9.80
N LEU A 206 23.03 -11.04 8.93
CA LEU A 206 21.95 -12.00 9.16
C LEU A 206 22.45 -13.44 9.26
N GLN A 207 23.37 -13.85 8.39
CA GLN A 207 24.02 -15.16 8.47
C GLN A 207 24.79 -15.33 9.78
N SER A 208 25.50 -14.30 10.23
CA SER A 208 26.24 -14.29 11.50
C SER A 208 25.30 -14.39 12.71
N LEU A 209 24.13 -13.76 12.68
CA LEU A 209 23.13 -13.90 13.73
C LEU A 209 22.48 -15.30 13.71
N ARG A 210 22.24 -15.86 12.53
CA ARG A 210 21.70 -17.22 12.35
C ARG A 210 22.66 -18.28 12.86
N SER A 211 23.97 -18.14 12.63
CA SER A 211 24.97 -19.07 13.16
C SER A 211 25.05 -18.98 14.69
N LYS A 212 25.04 -17.77 15.25
CA LYS A 212 25.00 -17.54 16.71
C LYS A 212 23.72 -18.08 17.38
N SER A 213 22.56 -17.98 16.72
CA SER A 213 21.31 -18.51 17.27
C SER A 213 21.20 -20.03 17.16
N ARG A 214 21.75 -20.64 16.11
CA ARG A 214 21.86 -22.10 15.98
C ARG A 214 22.78 -22.72 17.02
N GLY A 215 23.89 -22.05 17.37
CA GLY A 215 24.81 -22.50 18.43
C GLY A 215 24.20 -22.54 19.84
N LYS A 216 23.14 -21.76 20.11
CA LYS A 216 22.46 -21.74 21.42
C LYS A 216 21.46 -22.87 21.65
N LYS A 217 21.12 -23.67 20.62
CA LYS A 217 20.19 -24.82 20.75
C LYS A 217 20.88 -26.15 21.09
N ALA A 218 22.19 -26.16 21.38
CA ALA A 218 22.96 -27.36 21.69
C ALA A 218 23.43 -27.45 23.16
N LEU A 219 22.63 -26.95 24.11
CA LEU A 219 22.83 -27.17 25.55
C LEU A 219 21.47 -27.49 26.19
N PRO A 220 21.24 -28.70 26.74
CA PRO A 220 20.11 -28.94 27.62
C PRO A 220 20.48 -28.38 29.00
N CYS A 221 19.90 -27.23 29.36
CA CYS A 221 19.99 -26.70 30.72
C CYS A 221 18.64 -26.89 31.42
N GLY A 222 18.56 -28.00 32.13
CA GLY A 222 17.56 -28.41 33.12
C GLY A 222 18.09 -29.76 33.60
N ASP A 223 18.59 -29.92 34.82
CA ASP A 223 17.95 -29.60 36.08
C ASP A 223 18.95 -29.12 37.12
N GLY A 224 18.59 -28.06 37.85
CA GLY A 224 19.20 -27.65 39.11
C GLY A 224 18.17 -27.72 40.22
N LEU A 225 17.58 -28.88 40.46
CA LEU A 225 16.78 -29.14 41.65
C LEU A 225 17.67 -29.61 42.81
N SER A 226 17.36 -29.07 43.99
CA SER A 226 17.73 -29.52 45.34
C SER A 226 18.90 -28.80 46.03
N SER A 227 18.56 -27.88 46.94
CA SER A 227 18.98 -28.09 48.33
C SER A 227 18.25 -27.20 49.35
N LYS A 228 17.90 -27.86 50.46
CA LYS A 228 17.72 -27.37 51.83
C LYS A 228 16.33 -26.89 52.30
N ARG A 229 15.53 -27.87 52.75
CA ARG A 229 15.03 -27.89 54.15
C ARG A 229 16.23 -28.24 55.06
N LYS A 230 16.37 -27.86 56.33
CA LYS A 230 15.41 -27.83 57.45
C LYS A 230 16.14 -27.24 58.68
N LYS A 231 15.33 -26.67 59.59
CA LYS A 231 15.53 -26.49 61.06
C LYS A 231 16.78 -25.78 61.56
#